data_AF-A0A1I7TC86-F1
#
_entry.id   AF-A0A1I7TC86-F1
#
_cell.length_a   1.000
_cell.length_b   1.000
_cell.length_c   1.000
_cell.angle_alpha   90.00
_cell.angle_beta   90.00
_cell.angle_gamma   90.00
#
_symmetry.space_group_name_H-M   'P 1'
#
loop_
_entity.id
_entity.type
_entity.pdbx_description
1 polymer ?
#
loop_
_entity_poly.entity_id
_entity_poly.type
_entity_poly.pdbx_seq_one_letter_code
_entity_poly.pdbx_strand_id
1 'polypeptide(L)'
;MAPVAPVYVPPQQGFVNDKPSEEKSTPQTPSKKRGGGGMFSWFPCCASTSKEKNAPTERRLRANDRDYNAQFKYADNVIKTSKYNIITFVPQNLFEQFQRIANFYFLVLMILQFIPQISSISWYSTAVPLVIVLAFSAIKDGYDDVQRHVSDRNVNGRKSYVVRNGSLCEEDWSNVKVGDVIRMQSNQFVAADLLLLSTSEPYGVCFIETMELDGETNLKNRGAMSCTQVMGDDLDGITRFDGEVVCEPPNNKLDKFQGKLIWNNQEYGINNDNILLRGCILKNTRW
;
A
#
# COMPACT_ATOMS: atom_id res chain seq x y z
N MET A 1 -27.52 46.14 32.13
CA MET A 1 -28.38 45.36 31.22
C MET A 1 -27.45 44.60 30.27
N ALA A 2 -27.22 43.32 30.53
CA ALA A 2 -26.50 42.40 29.65
C ALA A 2 -27.24 41.06 29.74
N PRO A 3 -27.72 40.48 28.63
CA PRO A 3 -28.50 39.25 28.67
C PRO A 3 -27.61 38.03 28.91
N VAL A 4 -28.00 37.22 29.90
CA VAL A 4 -27.42 35.91 30.21
C VAL A 4 -27.93 34.91 29.16
N ALA A 5 -27.01 34.22 28.48
CA ALA A 5 -27.35 33.19 27.50
C ALA A 5 -27.89 31.92 28.18
N PRO A 6 -28.90 31.22 27.62
CA PRO A 6 -29.41 29.99 28.19
C PRO A 6 -28.47 28.80 27.97
N VAL A 7 -28.34 27.98 29.01
CA VAL A 7 -27.60 26.70 29.04
C VAL A 7 -28.40 25.63 28.28
N TYR A 8 -27.79 25.00 27.29
CA TYR A 8 -28.38 23.90 26.52
C TYR A 8 -28.24 22.57 27.29
N VAL A 9 -29.38 21.89 27.53
CA VAL A 9 -29.43 20.55 28.14
C VAL A 9 -29.93 19.57 27.08
N PRO A 10 -29.16 18.52 26.71
CA PRO A 10 -29.61 17.53 25.73
C PRO A 10 -30.67 16.58 26.34
N PRO A 11 -31.63 16.07 25.53
CA PRO A 11 -32.68 15.18 26.01
C PRO A 11 -32.15 13.78 26.33
N GLN A 12 -32.61 13.22 27.46
CA GLN A 12 -32.34 11.83 27.82
C GLN A 12 -33.13 10.86 26.93
N GLN A 13 -32.44 10.01 26.18
CA GLN A 13 -33.05 8.91 25.43
C GLN A 13 -33.43 7.78 26.39
N GLY A 14 -34.73 7.52 26.49
CA GLY A 14 -35.28 6.39 27.21
C GLY A 14 -35.03 5.07 26.47
N PHE A 15 -34.57 4.07 27.21
CA PHE A 15 -34.45 2.69 26.75
C PHE A 15 -35.84 2.07 26.57
N VAL A 16 -36.19 1.72 25.34
CA VAL A 16 -37.33 0.83 25.02
C VAL A 16 -36.75 -0.56 24.75
N ASN A 17 -37.20 -1.55 25.53
CA ASN A 17 -36.86 -2.96 25.37
C ASN A 17 -37.81 -3.59 24.35
N ASP A 18 -37.34 -3.92 23.16
CA ASP A 18 -38.07 -4.75 22.19
C ASP A 18 -37.55 -6.20 22.18
N LYS A 19 -38.50 -7.14 22.32
CA LYS A 19 -38.29 -8.60 22.25
C LYS A 19 -37.99 -9.05 20.81
N PRO A 20 -37.24 -10.15 20.60
CA PRO A 20 -36.92 -10.63 19.27
C PRO A 20 -38.07 -11.47 18.68
N SER A 21 -38.47 -11.15 17.44
CA SER A 21 -39.28 -12.00 16.58
C SER A 21 -38.38 -12.80 15.63
N GLU A 22 -38.52 -14.12 15.64
CA GLU A 22 -37.86 -15.07 14.72
C GLU A 22 -38.29 -14.82 13.27
N GLU A 23 -37.33 -14.69 12.36
CA GLU A 23 -37.58 -14.75 10.92
C GLU A 23 -36.73 -15.87 10.29
N LYS A 24 -37.41 -16.89 9.76
CA LYS A 24 -36.82 -18.07 9.11
C LYS A 24 -36.24 -17.70 7.75
N SER A 25 -34.93 -17.85 7.56
CA SER A 25 -34.29 -17.79 6.25
C SER A 25 -34.21 -19.19 5.63
N THR A 26 -34.74 -19.33 4.41
CA THR A 26 -34.64 -20.54 3.58
C THR A 26 -33.44 -20.39 2.64
N PRO A 27 -32.66 -21.44 2.32
CA PRO A 27 -31.43 -21.30 1.54
C PRO A 27 -31.73 -21.13 0.04
N GLN A 28 -31.14 -20.13 -0.60
CA GLN A 28 -31.13 -19.99 -2.07
C GLN A 28 -29.82 -20.54 -2.65
N THR A 29 -29.94 -21.54 -3.51
CA THR A 29 -28.86 -22.14 -4.31
C THR A 29 -28.51 -21.25 -5.50
N PRO A 30 -27.24 -21.07 -5.89
CA PRO A 30 -26.89 -20.22 -7.03
C PRO A 30 -27.20 -20.91 -8.37
N SER A 31 -27.94 -20.20 -9.23
CA SER A 31 -28.26 -20.63 -10.59
C SER A 31 -27.11 -20.32 -11.56
N LYS A 32 -26.65 -21.35 -12.28
CA LYS A 32 -25.74 -21.22 -13.44
C LYS A 32 -26.52 -20.63 -14.62
N LYS A 33 -26.06 -19.52 -15.18
CA LYS A 33 -26.40 -19.12 -16.56
C LYS A 33 -25.18 -19.26 -17.47
N ARG A 34 -25.34 -20.06 -18.52
CA ARG A 34 -24.45 -20.20 -19.68
C ARG A 34 -24.95 -19.27 -20.79
N GLY A 35 -24.00 -18.67 -21.52
CA GLY A 35 -24.08 -18.48 -22.97
C GLY A 35 -24.31 -17.05 -23.46
N GLY A 36 -23.40 -16.58 -24.32
CA GLY A 36 -23.59 -15.41 -25.20
C GLY A 36 -22.26 -14.79 -25.62
N GLY A 37 -21.71 -15.23 -26.76
CA GLY A 37 -20.45 -14.73 -27.31
C GLY A 37 -20.54 -13.31 -27.89
N GLY A 38 -19.42 -12.59 -27.83
CA GLY A 38 -19.23 -11.27 -28.42
C GLY A 38 -17.74 -11.05 -28.70
N MET A 39 -17.43 -10.78 -29.95
CA MET A 39 -16.13 -10.79 -30.62
C MET A 39 -15.40 -9.43 -30.45
N PHE A 40 -14.06 -9.47 -30.45
CA PHE A 40 -13.10 -8.34 -30.41
C PHE A 40 -12.74 -7.71 -29.05
N SER A 41 -11.72 -8.30 -28.42
CA SER A 41 -10.82 -7.62 -27.48
C SER A 41 -9.38 -7.84 -27.97
N TRP A 42 -8.86 -6.89 -28.76
CA TRP A 42 -7.46 -6.82 -29.18
C TRP A 42 -6.77 -5.71 -28.38
N PHE A 43 -6.58 -5.93 -27.09
CA PHE A 43 -5.48 -5.35 -26.31
C PHE A 43 -5.09 -6.38 -25.25
N PRO A 44 -3.79 -6.65 -25.04
CA PRO A 44 -3.37 -7.41 -23.88
C PRO A 44 -3.60 -6.50 -22.67
N CYS A 45 -4.74 -6.67 -22.00
CA CYS A 45 -4.78 -6.50 -20.56
C CYS A 45 -3.59 -7.30 -20.04
N CYS A 46 -2.62 -6.64 -19.39
CA CYS A 46 -1.41 -7.26 -18.85
C CYS A 46 -1.79 -8.62 -18.30
N ALA A 47 -1.52 -9.65 -19.11
CA ALA A 47 -1.79 -11.01 -18.73
C ALA A 47 -0.86 -11.19 -17.56
N SER A 48 -1.46 -11.28 -16.37
CA SER A 48 -0.81 -11.88 -15.23
C SER A 48 -0.25 -13.18 -15.77
N THR A 49 1.07 -13.19 -15.98
CA THR A 49 1.76 -14.40 -16.35
C THR A 49 1.35 -15.40 -15.29
N SER A 50 0.67 -16.45 -15.73
CA SER A 50 0.24 -17.59 -14.97
C SER A 50 1.47 -18.29 -14.39
N LYS A 51 2.00 -17.69 -13.31
CA LYS A 51 3.01 -18.23 -12.41
C LYS A 51 2.35 -18.49 -11.05
N GLU A 52 1.17 -19.10 -11.06
CA GLU A 52 0.44 -19.41 -9.83
C GLU A 52 0.18 -20.92 -9.73
N LYS A 53 1.27 -21.69 -9.75
CA LYS A 53 1.21 -23.11 -9.37
C LYS A 53 2.13 -23.52 -8.23
N ASN A 54 2.82 -22.56 -7.59
CA ASN A 54 3.55 -22.76 -6.34
C ASN A 54 3.72 -21.38 -5.64
N ALA A 55 2.63 -20.63 -5.46
CA ALA A 55 2.71 -19.48 -4.56
C ALA A 55 2.92 -20.04 -3.14
N PRO A 56 3.96 -19.59 -2.41
CA PRO A 56 4.21 -20.08 -1.06
C PRO A 56 2.96 -19.80 -0.21
N THR A 57 2.45 -20.84 0.45
CA THR A 57 1.24 -20.77 1.27
C THR A 57 1.44 -19.89 2.51
N GLU A 58 2.70 -19.66 2.87
CA GLU A 58 3.13 -18.90 4.05
C GLU A 58 4.43 -18.13 3.75
N ARG A 59 4.62 -17.02 4.45
CA ARG A 59 5.82 -16.19 4.44
C ARG A 59 6.57 -16.42 5.75
N ARG A 60 7.90 -16.59 5.68
CA ARG A 60 8.75 -16.88 6.85
C ARG A 60 9.89 -15.89 6.96
N LEU A 61 10.05 -15.25 8.11
CA LEU A 61 11.14 -14.31 8.33
C LEU A 61 11.69 -14.45 9.73
N ARG A 62 12.99 -14.17 9.89
CA ARG A 62 13.65 -14.17 11.19
C ARG A 62 14.10 -12.76 11.56
N ALA A 63 13.89 -12.37 12.81
CA ALA A 63 14.37 -11.08 13.30
C ALA A 63 15.90 -11.04 13.36
N ASN A 64 16.49 -9.89 13.03
CA ASN A 64 17.94 -9.63 13.06
C ASN A 64 18.83 -10.57 12.21
N ASP A 65 18.26 -11.40 11.34
CA ASP A 65 18.99 -12.36 10.50
C ASP A 65 18.73 -12.10 9.01
N ARG A 66 19.54 -11.20 8.43
CA ARG A 66 19.43 -10.82 7.02
C ARG A 66 19.84 -11.93 6.07
N ASP A 67 20.83 -12.74 6.44
CA ASP A 67 21.34 -13.82 5.59
C ASP A 67 20.27 -14.91 5.42
N TYR A 68 19.60 -15.28 6.51
CA TYR A 68 18.44 -16.17 6.46
C TYR A 68 17.31 -15.58 5.60
N ASN A 69 16.98 -14.29 5.78
CA ASN A 69 15.88 -13.68 5.04
C ASN A 69 16.19 -13.49 3.54
N ALA A 70 17.45 -13.33 3.16
CA ALA A 70 17.88 -13.14 1.78
C ALA A 70 17.55 -14.35 0.88
N GLN A 71 17.47 -15.56 1.45
CA GLN A 71 17.13 -16.78 0.70
C GLN A 71 15.74 -16.73 0.04
N PHE A 72 14.80 -15.97 0.64
CA PHE A 72 13.43 -15.84 0.16
C PHE A 72 13.25 -14.76 -0.91
N LYS A 73 14.27 -13.93 -1.16
CA LYS A 73 14.25 -12.86 -2.18
C LYS A 73 13.02 -11.95 -2.05
N TYR A 74 12.79 -11.43 -0.85
CA TYR A 74 11.72 -10.47 -0.59
C TYR A 74 11.87 -9.19 -1.43
N ALA A 75 10.74 -8.54 -1.69
CA ALA A 75 10.74 -7.22 -2.32
C ALA A 75 11.45 -6.19 -1.43
N ASP A 76 12.15 -5.26 -2.08
CA ASP A 76 12.79 -4.13 -1.41
C ASP A 76 11.77 -3.09 -0.95
N ASN A 77 12.13 -2.24 0.01
CA ASN A 77 11.27 -1.17 0.50
C ASN A 77 11.26 0.10 -0.39
N VAL A 78 11.77 -0.01 -1.63
CA VAL A 78 11.81 1.09 -2.59
C VAL A 78 10.44 1.29 -3.22
N ILE A 79 9.87 2.49 -3.10
CA ILE A 79 8.68 2.91 -3.84
C ILE A 79 9.09 3.50 -5.18
N LYS A 80 8.43 3.06 -6.25
CA LYS A 80 8.53 3.66 -7.58
C LYS A 80 7.14 3.86 -8.16
N THR A 81 6.68 5.11 -8.19
CA THR A 81 5.42 5.52 -8.82
C THR A 81 5.63 6.14 -10.19
N SER A 82 6.86 6.59 -10.47
CA SER A 82 7.29 7.07 -11.78
C SER A 82 7.17 5.99 -12.87
N LYS A 83 6.60 6.38 -14.01
CA LYS A 83 6.35 5.48 -15.14
C LYS A 83 7.48 5.46 -16.14
N TYR A 84 8.10 6.62 -16.39
CA TYR A 84 9.01 6.79 -17.49
C TYR A 84 10.44 6.98 -17.02
N ASN A 85 11.37 6.54 -17.86
CA ASN A 85 12.75 6.99 -17.86
C ASN A 85 12.93 7.99 -19.02
N ILE A 86 14.00 8.79 -19.01
CA ILE A 86 14.30 9.80 -20.03
C ILE A 86 14.21 9.21 -21.45
N ILE A 87 14.69 7.98 -21.64
CA ILE A 87 14.70 7.29 -22.94
C ILE A 87 13.34 6.63 -23.25
N THR A 88 12.66 6.07 -22.25
CA THR A 88 11.40 5.34 -22.46
C THR A 88 10.19 6.28 -22.54
N PHE A 89 10.34 7.54 -22.13
CA PHE A 89 9.28 8.53 -22.12
C PHE A 89 8.60 8.66 -23.49
N VAL A 90 9.33 9.05 -24.54
CA VAL A 90 8.74 9.28 -25.86
C VAL A 90 8.01 8.06 -26.43
N PRO A 91 8.65 6.86 -26.56
CA PRO A 91 7.98 5.72 -27.18
C PRO A 91 6.79 5.22 -26.37
N GLN A 92 6.90 5.17 -25.03
CA GLN A 92 5.85 4.63 -24.18
C GLN A 92 4.69 5.62 -24.03
N ASN A 93 4.97 6.90 -23.82
CA ASN A 93 3.96 7.94 -23.76
C ASN A 93 3.18 8.04 -25.08
N LEU A 94 3.85 7.98 -26.23
CA LEU A 94 3.18 8.01 -27.53
C LEU A 94 2.30 6.77 -27.76
N PHE A 95 2.78 5.60 -27.34
CA PHE A 95 1.98 4.38 -27.37
C PHE A 95 0.72 4.50 -26.50
N GLU A 96 0.83 4.98 -25.25
CA GLU A 96 -0.31 5.23 -24.36
C GLU A 96 -1.29 6.25 -24.97
N GLN A 97 -0.78 7.31 -25.62
CA GLN A 97 -1.64 8.29 -26.27
C GLN A 97 -2.41 7.71 -27.46
N PHE A 98 -1.81 6.83 -28.28
CA PHE A 98 -2.50 6.17 -29.39
C PHE A 98 -3.39 5.01 -28.98
N GLN A 99 -3.33 4.52 -27.74
CA GLN A 99 -4.36 3.60 -27.22
C GLN A 99 -5.71 4.30 -27.00
N ARG A 100 -5.75 5.63 -26.97
CA ARG A 100 -7.01 6.39 -26.91
C ARG A 100 -7.68 6.38 -28.28
N ILE A 101 -8.95 5.94 -28.32
CA ILE A 101 -9.74 5.77 -29.56
C ILE A 101 -9.72 7.02 -30.45
N ALA A 102 -9.84 8.22 -29.86
CA ALA A 102 -9.79 9.47 -30.62
C ALA A 102 -8.44 9.70 -31.32
N ASN A 103 -7.33 9.51 -30.61
CA ASN A 103 -5.99 9.70 -31.16
C ASN A 103 -5.67 8.62 -32.22
N PHE A 104 -6.11 7.38 -31.98
CA PHE A 104 -6.01 6.30 -32.97
C PHE A 104 -6.80 6.60 -34.24
N TYR A 105 -8.02 7.11 -34.10
CA TYR A 105 -8.85 7.54 -35.23
C TYR A 105 -8.14 8.61 -36.07
N PHE A 106 -7.62 9.66 -35.44
CA PHE A 106 -6.86 10.70 -36.16
C PHE A 106 -5.56 10.19 -36.78
N LEU A 107 -4.89 9.20 -36.16
CA LEU A 107 -3.74 8.53 -36.74
C LEU A 107 -4.10 7.79 -38.03
N VAL A 108 -5.19 7.01 -38.03
CA VAL A 108 -5.66 6.30 -39.22
C VAL A 108 -6.07 7.29 -40.31
N LEU A 109 -6.80 8.35 -39.97
CA LEU A 109 -7.16 9.41 -40.92
C LEU A 109 -5.91 10.06 -41.54
N MET A 110 -4.91 10.38 -40.72
CA MET A 110 -3.65 10.95 -41.20
C MET A 110 -2.94 9.99 -42.16
N ILE A 111 -2.89 8.70 -41.86
CA ILE A 111 -2.28 7.68 -42.74
C ILE A 111 -3.02 7.60 -44.09
N LEU A 112 -4.35 7.61 -44.08
CA LEU A 112 -5.15 7.60 -45.32
C LEU A 112 -4.92 8.86 -46.16
N GLN A 113 -4.65 10.01 -45.52
CA GLN A 113 -4.37 11.27 -46.22
C GLN A 113 -3.00 11.33 -46.89
N PHE A 114 -2.07 10.43 -46.54
CA PHE A 114 -0.81 10.29 -47.26
C PHE A 114 -0.95 9.57 -48.62
N ILE A 115 -2.13 9.00 -48.93
CA ILE A 115 -2.42 8.36 -50.20
C ILE A 115 -3.09 9.40 -51.12
N PRO A 116 -2.37 10.04 -52.05
CA PRO A 116 -2.89 11.15 -52.87
C PRO A 116 -4.05 10.73 -53.79
N GLN A 117 -4.23 9.43 -54.04
CA GLN A 117 -5.32 8.89 -54.85
C GLN A 117 -6.66 8.86 -54.10
N ILE A 118 -6.64 8.87 -52.76
CA ILE A 118 -7.83 8.74 -51.90
C ILE A 118 -8.19 10.07 -51.23
N SER A 119 -7.19 10.93 -50.98
CA SER A 119 -7.38 12.19 -50.25
C SER A 119 -7.42 13.42 -51.17
N SER A 120 -8.49 14.20 -51.05
CA SER A 120 -8.60 15.54 -51.63
C SER A 120 -8.12 16.66 -50.69
N ILE A 121 -7.74 16.30 -49.46
CA ILE A 121 -7.34 17.22 -48.39
C ILE A 121 -5.83 17.05 -48.13
N SER A 122 -5.14 18.17 -47.93
CA SER A 122 -3.70 18.16 -47.62
C SER A 122 -3.41 17.49 -46.27
N TRP A 123 -2.45 16.57 -46.23
CA TRP A 123 -2.04 15.82 -45.02
C TRP A 123 -1.73 16.71 -43.80
N TYR A 124 -1.23 17.93 -44.02
CA TYR A 124 -0.88 18.86 -42.94
C TYR A 124 -2.10 19.33 -42.14
N SER A 125 -3.31 19.37 -42.71
CA SER A 125 -4.50 19.85 -42.00
C SER A 125 -4.95 18.92 -40.88
N THR A 126 -4.62 17.62 -40.97
CA THR A 126 -4.87 16.66 -39.88
C THR A 126 -3.61 16.40 -39.05
N ALA A 127 -2.43 16.38 -39.66
CA ALA A 127 -1.19 16.18 -38.94
C ALA A 127 -0.90 17.30 -37.92
N VAL A 128 -1.10 18.57 -38.29
CA VAL A 128 -0.78 19.71 -37.41
C VAL A 128 -1.60 19.69 -36.11
N PRO A 129 -2.96 19.61 -36.14
CA PRO A 129 -3.74 19.53 -34.91
C PRO A 129 -3.40 18.30 -34.06
N LEU A 130 -3.18 17.14 -34.70
CA LEU A 130 -2.84 15.90 -34.00
C LEU A 130 -1.51 16.04 -33.24
N VAL A 131 -0.46 16.52 -33.91
CA VAL A 131 0.85 16.73 -33.28
C VAL A 131 0.76 17.72 -32.13
N ILE A 132 0.01 18.81 -32.27
CA ILE A 132 -0.17 19.80 -31.20
C ILE A 132 -0.84 19.16 -29.97
N VAL A 133 -1.94 18.44 -30.15
CA VAL A 133 -2.66 17.79 -29.05
C VAL A 133 -1.81 16.74 -28.34
N LEU A 134 -1.08 15.91 -29.11
CA LEU A 134 -0.16 14.92 -28.56
C LEU A 134 1.00 15.58 -27.81
N ALA A 135 1.57 16.67 -28.35
CA ALA A 135 2.65 17.42 -27.71
C ALA A 135 2.21 18.04 -26.37
N PHE A 136 1.05 18.71 -26.33
CA PHE A 136 0.50 19.26 -25.08
C PHE A 136 0.26 18.17 -24.03
N SER A 137 -0.28 17.03 -24.46
CA SER A 137 -0.52 15.89 -23.57
C SER A 137 0.82 15.33 -23.03
N ALA A 138 1.81 15.18 -23.91
CA ALA A 138 3.13 14.69 -23.53
C ALA A 138 3.83 15.64 -22.55
N ILE A 139 3.77 16.96 -22.77
CA ILE A 139 4.37 17.93 -21.83
C ILE A 139 3.76 17.79 -20.44
N LYS A 140 2.42 17.68 -20.35
CA LYS A 140 1.73 17.45 -19.08
C LYS A 140 2.17 16.14 -18.43
N ASP A 141 2.11 15.04 -19.17
CA ASP A 141 2.44 13.71 -18.65
C ASP A 141 3.91 13.64 -18.19
N GLY A 142 4.82 14.34 -18.89
CA GLY A 142 6.22 14.48 -18.51
C GLY A 142 6.41 15.31 -17.23
N TYR A 143 5.70 16.44 -17.10
CA TYR A 143 5.73 17.24 -15.88
C TYR A 143 5.23 16.44 -14.67
N ASP A 144 4.09 15.76 -14.82
CA ASP A 144 3.52 14.93 -13.76
C ASP A 144 4.48 13.79 -13.38
N ASP A 145 5.14 13.16 -14.35
CA ASP A 145 6.11 12.10 -14.06
C ASP A 145 7.38 12.62 -13.36
N VAL A 146 7.86 13.81 -13.69
CA VAL A 146 8.96 14.46 -12.94
C VAL A 146 8.58 14.67 -11.49
N GLN A 147 7.35 15.13 -11.22
CA GLN A 147 6.87 15.27 -9.84
C GLN A 147 6.79 13.92 -9.13
N ARG A 148 6.43 12.84 -9.83
CA ARG A 148 6.50 11.48 -9.27
C ARG A 148 7.93 11.07 -8.91
N HIS A 149 8.91 11.33 -9.77
CA HIS A 149 10.33 11.05 -9.46
C HIS A 149 10.81 11.81 -8.22
N VAL A 150 10.40 13.07 -8.06
CA VAL A 150 10.73 13.87 -6.87
C VAL A 150 10.08 13.28 -5.63
N SER A 151 8.78 12.94 -5.70
CA SER A 151 8.06 12.30 -4.60
C SER A 151 8.66 10.96 -4.21
N ASP A 152 8.94 10.08 -5.18
CA ASP A 152 9.59 8.79 -4.97
C ASP A 152 10.93 8.97 -4.25
N ARG A 153 11.76 9.93 -4.68
CA ARG A 153 13.05 10.23 -4.03
C ARG A 153 12.86 10.70 -2.58
N ASN A 154 11.90 11.57 -2.34
CA ASN A 154 11.62 12.10 -1.00
C ASN A 154 11.15 10.99 -0.04
N VAL A 155 10.26 10.09 -0.49
CA VAL A 155 9.76 8.99 0.34
C VAL A 155 10.84 7.94 0.60
N ASN A 156 11.60 7.56 -0.43
CA ASN A 156 12.67 6.56 -0.30
C ASN A 156 13.84 7.06 0.56
N GLY A 157 14.11 8.37 0.53
CA GLY A 157 15.15 9.01 1.34
C GLY A 157 14.73 9.43 2.74
N ARG A 158 13.50 9.11 3.18
CA ARG A 158 13.10 9.30 4.58
C ARG A 158 13.97 8.42 5.48
N LYS A 159 14.24 8.89 6.69
CA LYS A 159 15.10 8.20 7.65
C LYS A 159 14.28 7.33 8.61
N SER A 160 14.84 6.17 8.96
CA SER A 160 14.36 5.31 10.04
C SER A 160 15.54 4.83 10.88
N TYR A 161 15.27 4.51 12.14
CA TYR A 161 16.29 4.00 13.05
C TYR A 161 16.21 2.47 13.09
N VAL A 162 17.23 1.80 12.59
CA VAL A 162 17.32 0.34 12.53
C VAL A 162 18.31 -0.17 13.56
N VAL A 163 17.96 -1.22 14.30
CA VAL A 163 18.88 -1.86 15.23
C VAL A 163 19.82 -2.78 14.45
N ARG A 164 21.12 -2.52 14.52
CA ARG A 164 22.16 -3.36 13.91
C ARG A 164 23.37 -3.44 14.83
N ASN A 165 23.89 -4.64 15.06
CA ASN A 165 25.11 -4.87 15.83
C ASN A 165 25.12 -4.19 17.22
N GLY A 166 23.99 -4.20 17.93
CA GLY A 166 23.88 -3.58 19.27
C GLY A 166 23.74 -2.05 19.26
N SER A 167 23.62 -1.43 18.09
CA SER A 167 23.52 0.02 17.96
C SER A 167 22.32 0.42 17.11
N LEU A 168 21.83 1.64 17.37
CA LEU A 168 20.77 2.24 16.59
C LEU A 168 21.38 3.01 15.41
N CYS A 169 21.17 2.51 14.20
CA CYS A 169 21.71 3.09 12.97
C CYS A 169 20.61 3.84 12.20
N GLU A 170 20.91 5.05 11.74
CA GLU A 170 20.01 5.80 10.88
C GLU A 170 20.15 5.32 9.42
N GLU A 171 19.03 4.97 8.80
CA GLU A 171 18.98 4.34 7.49
C GLU A 171 17.89 4.97 6.62
N ASP A 172 18.11 4.97 5.31
CA ASP A 172 17.07 5.36 4.34
C ASP A 172 15.97 4.30 4.31
N TRP A 173 14.72 4.72 4.13
CA TRP A 173 13.58 3.84 4.00
C TRP A 173 13.78 2.79 2.90
N SER A 174 14.40 3.16 1.78
CA SER A 174 14.77 2.23 0.71
C SER A 174 15.71 1.09 1.13
N ASN A 175 16.50 1.28 2.18
CA ASN A 175 17.51 0.34 2.66
C ASN A 175 17.00 -0.57 3.80
N VAL A 176 15.82 -0.30 4.34
CA VAL A 176 15.14 -1.19 5.30
C VAL A 176 14.82 -2.52 4.63
N LYS A 177 15.20 -3.62 5.28
CA LYS A 177 14.99 -5.00 4.79
C LYS A 177 14.08 -5.78 5.74
N VAL A 178 13.50 -6.86 5.21
CA VAL A 178 12.65 -7.78 6.00
C VAL A 178 13.49 -8.42 7.11
N GLY A 179 12.95 -8.40 8.33
CA GLY A 179 13.61 -8.88 9.55
C GLY A 179 14.45 -7.84 10.29
N ASP A 180 14.63 -6.64 9.72
CA ASP A 180 15.19 -5.51 10.45
C ASP A 180 14.24 -5.08 11.58
N VAL A 181 14.80 -4.83 12.76
CA VAL A 181 14.06 -4.21 13.85
C VAL A 181 14.21 -2.69 13.75
N ILE A 182 13.08 -1.98 13.73
CA ILE A 182 13.03 -0.53 13.56
C ILE A 182 12.52 0.10 14.85
N ARG A 183 13.24 1.09 15.36
CA ARG A 183 12.77 1.97 16.41
C ARG A 183 12.04 3.15 15.79
N MET A 184 10.79 3.35 16.18
CA MET A 184 10.00 4.50 15.76
C MET A 184 10.06 5.60 16.82
N GLN A 185 9.73 6.83 16.43
CA GLN A 185 9.52 7.93 17.36
C GLN A 185 8.09 8.46 17.21
N SER A 186 7.62 9.14 18.25
CA SER A 186 6.31 9.81 18.23
C SER A 186 6.13 10.71 17.02
N ASN A 187 4.92 10.70 16.44
CA ASN A 187 4.53 11.45 15.25
C ASN A 187 5.32 11.11 13.97
N GLN A 188 5.93 9.92 13.89
CA GLN A 188 6.56 9.44 12.67
C GLN A 188 5.67 8.45 11.91
N PHE A 189 5.82 8.47 10.58
CA PHE A 189 5.21 7.48 9.71
C PHE A 189 5.89 6.12 9.85
N VAL A 190 5.08 5.07 9.80
CA VAL A 190 5.57 3.69 9.75
C VAL A 190 6.19 3.43 8.35
N ALA A 191 7.46 3.01 8.33
CA ALA A 191 8.24 2.85 7.10
C ALA A 191 7.86 1.63 6.24
N ALA A 192 7.33 0.58 6.87
CA ALA A 192 6.93 -0.70 6.27
C ALA A 192 5.87 -1.36 7.18
N ASP A 193 5.34 -2.54 6.83
CA ASP A 193 4.47 -3.28 7.74
C ASP A 193 5.31 -3.92 8.86
N LEU A 194 5.06 -3.54 10.11
CA LEU A 194 5.86 -3.91 11.28
C LEU A 194 5.06 -4.77 12.26
N LEU A 195 5.75 -5.73 12.89
CA LEU A 195 5.26 -6.41 14.08
C LEU A 195 5.70 -5.62 15.32
N LEU A 196 4.74 -5.24 16.16
CA LEU A 196 5.01 -4.50 17.39
C LEU A 196 5.65 -5.42 18.44
N LEU A 197 6.92 -5.13 18.77
CA LEU A 197 7.68 -5.90 19.76
C LEU A 197 7.52 -5.33 21.18
N SER A 198 7.75 -4.02 21.32
CA SER A 198 7.67 -3.28 22.58
C SER A 198 7.27 -1.82 22.28
N THR A 199 6.88 -1.09 23.31
CA THR A 199 6.39 0.30 23.23
C THR A 199 6.69 1.01 24.55
N SER A 200 6.79 2.33 24.51
CA SER A 200 7.00 3.16 25.71
C SER A 200 5.83 3.17 26.70
N GLU A 201 4.62 2.86 26.24
CA GLU A 201 3.42 2.95 27.07
C GLU A 201 3.23 1.72 27.97
N PRO A 202 2.60 1.88 29.15
CA PRO A 202 2.31 0.77 30.03
C PRO A 202 1.39 -0.25 29.35
N TYR A 203 1.48 -1.51 29.78
CA TYR A 203 0.70 -2.63 29.23
C TYR A 203 0.93 -2.94 27.74
N GLY A 204 1.98 -2.37 27.13
CA GLY A 204 2.41 -2.78 25.80
C GLY A 204 1.50 -2.26 24.69
N VAL A 205 0.76 -1.18 24.93
CA VAL A 205 -0.12 -0.59 23.92
C VAL A 205 0.55 0.56 23.16
N CYS A 206 0.16 0.80 21.93
CA CYS A 206 0.50 2.04 21.22
C CYS A 206 -0.70 2.52 20.42
N PHE A 207 -0.67 3.79 20.03
CA PHE A 207 -1.75 4.41 19.28
C PHE A 207 -1.27 4.76 17.87
N ILE A 208 -2.08 4.42 16.88
CA ILE A 208 -1.81 4.77 15.49
C ILE A 208 -2.97 5.55 14.89
N GLU A 209 -2.64 6.50 14.04
CA GLU A 209 -3.57 7.19 13.16
C GLU A 209 -3.53 6.53 11.77
N THR A 210 -4.70 6.22 11.20
CA THR A 210 -4.84 5.49 9.93
C THR A 210 -5.47 6.34 8.81
N MET A 211 -5.50 7.66 8.97
CA MET A 211 -6.14 8.58 8.02
C MET A 211 -5.64 8.39 6.57
N GLU A 212 -4.37 8.04 6.35
CA GLU A 212 -3.85 7.78 4.99
C GLU A 212 -4.32 6.45 4.37
N LEU A 213 -4.75 5.50 5.18
CA LEU A 213 -5.15 4.15 4.73
C LEU A 213 -6.65 4.03 4.50
N ASP A 214 -7.45 4.42 5.49
CA ASP A 214 -8.91 4.23 5.50
C ASP A 214 -9.70 5.54 5.69
N GLY A 215 -9.02 6.66 5.90
CA GLY A 215 -9.65 7.96 6.15
C GLY A 215 -10.27 8.09 7.54
N GLU A 216 -10.06 7.13 8.44
CA GLU A 216 -10.53 7.24 9.82
C GLU A 216 -9.64 8.20 10.62
N THR A 217 -10.28 9.12 11.36
CA THR A 217 -9.60 10.13 12.18
C THR A 217 -9.35 9.68 13.62
N ASN A 218 -9.98 8.59 14.04
CA ASN A 218 -9.82 8.05 15.38
C ASN A 218 -8.50 7.30 15.49
N LEU A 219 -7.88 7.40 16.66
CA LEU A 219 -6.71 6.60 16.99
C LEU A 219 -7.12 5.14 17.19
N LYS A 220 -6.37 4.21 16.59
CA LYS A 220 -6.50 2.77 16.82
C LYS A 220 -5.45 2.30 17.81
N ASN A 221 -5.86 1.43 18.72
CA ASN A 221 -4.96 0.82 19.68
C ASN A 221 -4.33 -0.43 19.06
N ARG A 222 -3.02 -0.56 19.22
CA ARG A 222 -2.26 -1.76 18.87
C ARG A 222 -1.50 -2.25 20.10
N GLY A 223 -1.24 -3.55 20.18
CA GLY A 223 -0.68 -4.21 21.36
C GLY A 223 0.53 -5.07 21.02
N ALA A 224 1.62 -4.87 21.75
CA ALA A 224 2.77 -5.76 21.75
C ALA A 224 2.37 -7.11 22.34
N MET A 225 3.04 -8.18 21.89
CA MET A 225 2.84 -9.49 22.50
C MET A 225 3.42 -9.50 23.92
N SER A 226 2.78 -10.23 24.82
CA SER A 226 3.23 -10.33 26.22
C SER A 226 4.65 -10.88 26.36
N CYS A 227 5.08 -11.76 25.44
CA CYS A 227 6.43 -12.29 25.43
C CYS A 227 7.48 -11.24 25.02
N THR A 228 7.18 -10.37 24.05
CA THR A 228 8.14 -9.40 23.51
C THR A 228 8.15 -8.07 24.25
N GLN A 229 7.02 -7.68 24.85
CA GLN A 229 6.85 -6.39 25.52
C GLN A 229 7.89 -6.15 26.63
N VAL A 230 8.34 -7.23 27.29
CA VAL A 230 9.33 -7.18 28.38
C VAL A 230 10.69 -6.64 27.90
N MET A 231 11.00 -6.72 26.61
CA MET A 231 12.26 -6.19 26.05
C MET A 231 12.37 -4.66 26.21
N GLY A 232 11.26 -3.93 26.24
CA GLY A 232 11.28 -2.48 26.41
C GLY A 232 12.16 -1.76 25.37
N ASP A 233 12.98 -0.81 25.83
CA ASP A 233 13.99 -0.08 25.03
C ASP A 233 15.40 -0.68 25.22
N ASP A 234 15.51 -1.94 25.67
CA ASP A 234 16.80 -2.62 25.86
C ASP A 234 17.39 -3.05 24.51
N LEU A 235 18.37 -2.29 24.01
CA LEU A 235 19.02 -2.56 22.73
C LEU A 235 19.74 -3.91 22.72
N ASP A 236 20.27 -4.39 23.84
CA ASP A 236 20.98 -5.66 23.91
C ASP A 236 19.99 -6.84 23.83
N GLY A 237 18.84 -6.73 24.51
CA GLY A 237 17.73 -7.66 24.38
C GLY A 237 17.18 -7.71 22.95
N ILE A 238 16.94 -6.54 22.35
CA ILE A 238 16.42 -6.43 20.98
C ILE A 238 17.41 -6.98 19.95
N THR A 239 18.72 -6.75 20.13
CA THR A 239 19.75 -7.26 19.20
C THR A 239 19.85 -8.78 19.25
N ARG A 240 19.64 -9.39 20.43
CA ARG A 240 19.66 -10.85 20.61
C ARG A 240 18.34 -11.54 20.26
N PHE A 241 17.29 -10.76 19.97
CA PHE A 241 16.00 -11.31 19.59
C PHE A 241 16.11 -12.05 18.24
N ASP A 242 15.81 -13.34 18.26
CA ASP A 242 16.00 -14.28 17.15
C ASP A 242 14.70 -14.97 16.70
N GLY A 243 13.55 -14.38 17.07
CA GLY A 243 12.23 -14.92 16.79
C GLY A 243 11.96 -15.10 15.29
N GLU A 244 11.30 -16.20 14.94
CA GLU A 244 10.84 -16.52 13.58
C GLU A 244 9.35 -16.21 13.45
N VAL A 245 8.98 -15.38 12.49
CA VAL A 245 7.58 -15.06 12.17
C VAL A 245 7.16 -15.86 10.94
N VAL A 246 6.06 -16.59 11.07
CA VAL A 246 5.39 -17.30 9.98
C VAL A 246 4.01 -16.68 9.77
N CYS A 247 3.74 -16.12 8.61
CA CYS A 247 2.48 -15.40 8.34
C CYS A 247 1.91 -15.69 6.96
N GLU A 248 0.69 -15.23 6.72
CA GLU A 248 0.04 -15.31 5.41
C GLU A 248 0.79 -14.49 4.33
N PRO A 249 0.63 -14.83 3.04
CA PRO A 249 1.18 -14.04 1.96
C PRO A 249 0.59 -12.61 1.92
N PRO A 250 1.33 -11.63 1.35
CA PRO A 250 0.85 -10.25 1.23
C PRO A 250 -0.50 -10.19 0.53
N ASN A 251 -1.45 -9.46 1.12
CA ASN A 251 -2.80 -9.30 0.61
C ASN A 251 -3.33 -7.88 0.90
N ASN A 252 -4.40 -7.46 0.23
CA ASN A 252 -4.92 -6.10 0.31
C ASN A 252 -5.98 -5.89 1.42
N LYS A 253 -6.05 -6.77 2.43
CA LYS A 253 -7.01 -6.63 3.54
C LYS A 253 -6.32 -5.91 4.70
N LEU A 254 -6.85 -4.75 5.08
CA LEU A 254 -6.27 -3.90 6.14
C LEU A 254 -6.76 -4.31 7.55
N ASP A 255 -7.88 -5.01 7.61
CA ASP A 255 -8.57 -5.43 8.84
C ASP A 255 -8.15 -6.82 9.31
N LYS A 256 -7.53 -7.61 8.44
CA LYS A 256 -7.17 -9.01 8.69
C LYS A 256 -5.67 -9.25 8.52
N PHE A 257 -5.06 -9.80 9.56
CA PHE A 257 -3.73 -10.35 9.53
C PHE A 257 -3.69 -11.65 10.34
N GLN A 258 -3.04 -12.70 9.81
CA GLN A 258 -2.82 -13.95 10.51
C GLN A 258 -1.37 -14.41 10.40
N GLY A 259 -0.78 -14.71 11.55
CA GLY A 259 0.54 -15.32 11.63
C GLY A 259 0.83 -15.89 13.00
N LYS A 260 2.07 -16.34 13.19
CA LYS A 260 2.61 -16.78 14.45
C LYS A 260 4.06 -16.35 14.62
N LEU A 261 4.43 -15.98 15.82
CA LEU A 261 5.80 -15.80 16.26
C LEU A 261 6.25 -17.10 16.94
N ILE A 262 7.36 -17.66 16.49
CA ILE A 262 8.05 -18.78 17.10
C ILE A 262 9.27 -18.20 17.82
N TRP A 263 9.29 -18.27 19.14
CA TRP A 263 10.39 -17.76 19.95
C TRP A 263 10.55 -18.58 21.22
N ASN A 264 11.80 -18.90 21.61
CA ASN A 264 12.11 -19.79 22.75
C ASN A 264 11.34 -21.12 22.73
N ASN A 265 11.22 -21.75 21.55
CA ASN A 265 10.44 -22.97 21.32
C ASN A 265 8.95 -22.87 21.70
N GLN A 266 8.40 -21.67 21.83
CA GLN A 266 6.99 -21.40 22.02
C GLN A 266 6.39 -20.72 20.80
N GLU A 267 5.11 -20.98 20.53
CA GLU A 267 4.35 -20.33 19.47
C GLU A 267 3.38 -19.31 20.06
N TYR A 268 3.41 -18.09 19.53
CA TYR A 268 2.51 -17.00 19.88
C TYR A 268 1.71 -16.59 18.65
N GLY A 269 0.38 -16.51 18.76
CA GLY A 269 -0.47 -16.06 17.66
C GLY A 269 -0.31 -14.56 17.41
N ILE A 270 -0.14 -14.19 16.14
CA ILE A 270 -0.10 -12.80 15.69
C ILE A 270 -1.41 -12.49 14.97
N ASN A 271 -2.07 -11.42 15.37
CA ASN A 271 -3.27 -10.89 14.74
C ASN A 271 -3.06 -9.45 14.25
N ASN A 272 -4.11 -8.83 13.71
CA ASN A 272 -4.04 -7.45 13.22
C ASN A 272 -3.67 -6.44 14.33
N ASP A 273 -4.03 -6.72 15.58
CA ASP A 273 -3.77 -5.83 16.71
C ASP A 273 -2.28 -5.73 17.07
N ASN A 274 -1.47 -6.67 16.60
CA ASN A 274 -0.02 -6.66 16.80
C ASN A 274 0.75 -5.98 15.66
N ILE A 275 0.08 -5.56 14.57
CA ILE A 275 0.71 -5.07 13.35
C ILE A 275 0.51 -3.56 13.18
N LEU A 276 1.59 -2.87 12.79
CA LEU A 276 1.56 -1.49 12.33
C LEU A 276 1.76 -1.47 10.82
N LEU A 277 0.79 -0.96 10.07
CA LEU A 277 0.85 -0.91 8.62
C LEU A 277 1.63 0.32 8.14
N ARG A 278 2.28 0.20 6.98
CA ARG A 278 2.91 1.35 6.32
C ARG A 278 1.88 2.46 6.08
N GLY A 279 2.28 3.72 6.31
CA GLY A 279 1.40 4.89 6.13
C GLY A 279 0.60 5.25 7.38
N CYS A 280 0.55 4.37 8.39
CA CYS A 280 0.10 4.78 9.71
C CYS A 280 1.07 5.79 10.34
N ILE A 281 0.57 6.62 11.25
CA ILE A 281 1.39 7.54 12.05
C ILE A 281 1.33 7.10 13.51
N LEU A 282 2.49 6.92 14.14
CA LEU A 282 2.57 6.64 15.58
C LEU A 282 2.18 7.89 16.36
N LYS A 283 1.18 7.80 17.24
CA LYS A 283 0.65 8.91 18.05
C LYS A 283 0.65 8.52 19.52
N ASN A 284 0.72 9.52 20.40
CA ASN A 284 0.57 9.33 21.87
C ASN A 284 1.43 8.19 22.45
N THR A 285 2.59 7.95 21.84
CA THR A 285 3.57 6.93 22.21
C THR A 285 4.94 7.52 21.88
N ARG A 286 5.91 7.41 22.80
CA ARG A 286 7.22 8.04 22.65
C ARG A 286 8.09 7.30 21.63
N TRP A 287 8.10 5.98 21.70
CA TRP A 287 8.83 5.06 20.83
C TRP A 287 8.09 3.73 20.71
#